data_AF-A0A6C0EW27-F1
#
_entry.id   AF-A0A6C0EW27-F1
#
_cell.length_a   1.000
_cell.length_b   1.000
_cell.length_c   1.000
_cell.angle_alpha   90.00
_cell.angle_beta   90.00
_cell.angle_gamma   90.00
#
_symmetry.space_group_name_H-M   'P 1'
#
loop_
_entity.id
_entity.type
_entity.pdbx_description
1 polymer ?
#
loop_
_entity_poly.entity_id
_entity_poly.type
_entity_poly.pdbx_seq_one_letter_code
_entity_poly.pdbx_strand_id
1 'polypeptide(L)'
;MVNSVIYIGKCGGATTKQILNINNIEHQEVHLTKPVFNENYKYVIIIRNPIDRFISAFNWRYKLVVSDKTQENRFIGEKDTLIKYDNVNNLAENITRFDINKSYIHHIYEDINFYLDDFLGKCKKGNIIGIVTQEDLEHDIEHIFNICVKNIHKNKNNTIIDKYISNTGYDLLKHYLYKDYECIDKLFAMGCLSDKQYNILSK
;
A
#
# COMPACT_ATOMS: atom_id res chain seq x y z
N MET A 1 -4.13 -16.96 -16.45
CA MET A 1 -3.07 -16.04 -16.91
C MET A 1 -3.31 -14.71 -16.23
N VAL A 2 -2.28 -14.14 -15.59
CA VAL A 2 -2.31 -12.80 -14.98
C VAL A 2 -1.85 -11.83 -16.05
N ASN A 3 -2.59 -10.75 -16.30
CA ASN A 3 -2.16 -9.74 -17.26
C ASN A 3 -1.45 -8.59 -16.56
N SER A 4 -1.96 -8.18 -15.39
CA SER A 4 -1.43 -7.02 -14.68
C SER A 4 -1.45 -7.21 -13.17
N VAL A 5 -0.43 -6.68 -12.50
CA VAL A 5 -0.34 -6.60 -11.04
C VAL A 5 -0.28 -5.14 -10.63
N ILE A 6 -1.23 -4.73 -9.78
CA ILE A 6 -1.33 -3.37 -9.24
C ILE A 6 -0.56 -3.33 -7.93
N TYR A 7 0.56 -2.61 -7.95
CA TYR A 7 1.50 -2.47 -6.84
C TYR A 7 1.25 -1.17 -6.08
N ILE A 8 0.50 -1.25 -4.98
CA ILE A 8 0.32 -0.11 -4.09
C ILE A 8 1.57 0.08 -3.22
N GLY A 9 2.00 1.32 -3.07
CA GLY A 9 3.18 1.67 -2.28
C GLY A 9 3.10 1.10 -0.86
N LYS A 10 4.19 0.44 -0.44
CA LYS A 10 4.35 -0.15 0.91
C LYS A 10 3.46 -1.35 1.25
N CYS A 11 2.91 -2.01 0.23
CA CYS A 11 2.10 -3.23 0.38
C CYS A 11 2.85 -4.53 0.02
N GLY A 12 4.18 -4.50 -0.13
CA GLY A 12 4.97 -5.71 -0.43
C GLY A 12 5.26 -5.95 -1.90
N GLY A 13 4.94 -4.98 -2.76
CA GLY A 13 5.11 -5.10 -4.20
C GLY A 13 6.51 -5.49 -4.67
N ALA A 14 7.57 -4.97 -4.04
CA ALA A 14 8.93 -5.36 -4.37
C ALA A 14 9.19 -6.86 -4.12
N THR A 15 8.67 -7.38 -3.00
CA THR A 15 8.78 -8.79 -2.64
C THR A 15 7.97 -9.66 -3.59
N THR A 16 6.72 -9.30 -3.87
CA THR A 16 5.87 -10.04 -4.82
C THR A 16 6.49 -10.05 -6.22
N LYS A 17 6.97 -8.91 -6.71
CA LYS A 17 7.68 -8.82 -8.00
C LYS A 17 8.86 -9.78 -8.07
N GLN A 18 9.69 -9.81 -7.03
CA GLN A 18 10.82 -10.74 -6.97
C GLN A 18 10.36 -12.20 -7.04
N ILE A 19 9.29 -12.56 -6.34
CA ILE A 19 8.72 -13.92 -6.36
C ILE A 19 8.25 -14.29 -7.76
N LEU A 20 7.45 -13.42 -8.37
CA LEU A 20 6.89 -13.66 -9.71
C LEU A 20 8.01 -13.80 -10.74
N ASN A 21 9.06 -12.96 -10.65
CA ASN A 21 10.21 -13.03 -11.54
C ASN A 21 11.00 -14.34 -11.39
N ILE A 22 11.27 -14.80 -10.15
CA ILE A 22 11.98 -16.07 -9.91
C ILE A 22 11.18 -17.27 -10.45
N ASN A 23 9.86 -17.18 -10.46
CA ASN A 23 8.97 -18.23 -10.95
C ASN A 23 8.53 -18.03 -12.41
N ASN A 24 9.15 -17.09 -13.14
CA ASN A 24 8.84 -16.79 -14.55
C ASN A 24 7.36 -16.49 -14.81
N ILE A 25 6.68 -15.80 -13.87
CA ILE A 25 5.30 -15.34 -14.08
C ILE A 25 5.32 -13.99 -14.78
N GLU A 26 5.02 -14.01 -16.07
CA GLU A 26 4.85 -12.81 -16.89
C GLU A 26 3.64 -12.00 -16.44
N HIS A 27 3.83 -10.68 -16.30
CA HIS A 27 2.78 -9.74 -15.97
C HIS A 27 3.22 -8.30 -16.29
N GLN A 28 2.25 -7.40 -16.48
CA GLN A 28 2.49 -5.96 -16.52
C GLN A 28 2.41 -5.36 -15.12
N GLU A 29 3.36 -4.49 -14.79
CA GLU A 29 3.41 -3.82 -13.50
C GLU A 29 2.71 -2.46 -13.58
N VAL A 30 1.79 -2.19 -12.65
CA VAL A 30 1.25 -0.84 -12.44
C VAL A 30 1.74 -0.33 -11.09
N HIS A 31 2.61 0.68 -11.13
CA HIS A 31 3.18 1.32 -9.94
C HIS A 31 3.44 2.81 -10.23
N LEU A 32 3.20 3.69 -9.24
CA LEU A 32 3.34 5.16 -9.33
C LEU A 32 2.38 5.84 -10.34
N THR A 33 1.44 5.11 -10.92
CA THR A 33 0.42 5.64 -11.83
C THR A 33 -0.92 5.00 -11.54
N LYS A 34 -2.01 5.73 -11.85
CA LYS A 34 -3.36 5.18 -11.73
C LYS A 34 -3.55 4.04 -12.75
N PRO A 35 -4.06 2.87 -12.33
CA PRO A 35 -4.34 1.76 -13.23
C PRO A 35 -5.44 2.13 -14.23
N VAL A 36 -5.18 1.88 -15.51
CA VAL A 36 -6.18 1.99 -16.57
C VAL A 36 -6.87 0.63 -16.72
N PHE A 37 -8.18 0.59 -16.51
CA PHE A 37 -8.97 -0.63 -16.64
C PHE A 37 -9.06 -1.10 -18.10
N ASN A 38 -8.85 -2.39 -18.30
CA ASN A 38 -9.03 -3.12 -19.55
C ASN A 38 -9.84 -4.39 -19.26
N GLU A 39 -10.99 -4.51 -19.91
CA GLU A 39 -11.94 -5.60 -19.70
C GLU A 39 -11.41 -7.00 -20.07
N ASN A 40 -10.39 -7.06 -20.94
CA ASN A 40 -9.75 -8.31 -21.35
C ASN A 40 -8.64 -8.76 -20.38
N TYR A 41 -8.30 -7.94 -19.38
CA TYR A 41 -7.21 -8.23 -18.46
C TYR A 41 -7.71 -8.92 -17.19
N LYS A 42 -6.82 -9.77 -16.64
CA LYS A 42 -6.89 -10.31 -15.29
C LYS A 42 -5.88 -9.60 -14.39
N TYR A 43 -6.36 -9.16 -13.24
CA TYR A 43 -5.64 -8.32 -12.30
C TYR A 43 -5.39 -9.05 -10.98
N VAL A 44 -4.19 -8.87 -10.45
CA VAL A 44 -3.87 -9.09 -9.02
C VAL A 44 -3.62 -7.74 -8.39
N ILE A 45 -4.16 -7.51 -7.20
CA ILE A 45 -3.98 -6.25 -6.48
C ILE A 45 -3.24 -6.54 -5.18
N ILE A 46 -2.23 -5.74 -4.88
CA ILE A 46 -1.45 -5.88 -3.65
C ILE A 46 -1.79 -4.74 -2.71
N ILE A 47 -2.33 -5.08 -1.55
CA ILE A 47 -2.82 -4.12 -0.55
C ILE A 47 -2.30 -4.46 0.86
N ARG A 48 -2.55 -3.55 1.80
CA ARG A 48 -2.18 -3.64 3.21
C ARG A 48 -3.21 -2.87 4.02
N ASN A 49 -3.34 -3.14 5.32
CA ASN A 49 -4.13 -2.31 6.21
C ASN A 49 -3.76 -0.81 6.03
N PRO A 50 -4.73 0.10 5.83
CA PRO A 50 -4.45 1.50 5.47
C PRO A 50 -3.54 2.24 6.46
N ILE A 51 -3.76 2.09 7.76
CA ILE A 51 -2.96 2.75 8.81
C ILE A 51 -1.54 2.18 8.82
N ASP A 52 -1.44 0.87 8.71
CA ASP A 52 -0.20 0.11 8.75
C ASP A 52 0.68 0.43 7.52
N ARG A 53 0.03 0.65 6.37
CA ARG A 53 0.62 1.19 5.14
C ARG A 53 1.09 2.63 5.34
N PHE A 54 0.26 3.50 5.92
CA PHE A 54 0.59 4.90 6.18
C PHE A 54 1.84 5.03 7.06
N ILE A 55 1.91 4.27 8.17
CA ILE A 55 3.09 4.21 9.06
C ILE A 55 4.33 3.80 8.27
N SER A 56 4.21 2.77 7.43
CA SER A 56 5.34 2.30 6.63
C SER A 56 5.77 3.32 5.58
N ALA A 57 4.83 4.05 4.99
CA ALA A 57 5.07 5.10 4.01
C ALA A 57 5.81 6.28 4.63
N PHE A 58 5.30 6.82 5.73
CA PHE A 58 5.93 7.93 6.45
C PHE A 58 7.37 7.60 6.82
N ASN A 59 7.57 6.50 7.54
CA ASN A 59 8.88 6.12 8.05
C ASN A 59 9.89 5.81 6.93
N TRP A 60 9.43 5.22 5.83
CA TRP A 60 10.28 5.00 4.67
C TRP A 60 10.71 6.31 4.00
N ARG A 61 9.78 7.26 3.85
CA ARG A 61 10.13 8.59 3.31
C ARG A 61 11.04 9.35 4.26
N TYR A 62 10.75 9.37 5.56
CA TYR A 62 11.62 9.99 6.57
C TYR A 62 13.05 9.44 6.50
N LYS A 63 13.21 8.11 6.44
CA LYS A 63 14.52 7.48 6.27
C LYS A 63 15.23 7.97 5.01
N LEU A 64 14.60 7.89 3.83
CA LEU A 64 15.27 8.22 2.57
C LEU A 64 15.57 9.71 2.40
N VAL A 65 14.73 10.58 2.95
CA VAL A 65 14.79 12.03 2.73
C VAL A 65 15.55 12.74 3.85
N VAL A 66 15.32 12.37 5.11
CA VAL A 66 15.87 13.05 6.28
C VAL A 66 17.10 12.32 6.83
N SER A 67 17.00 11.02 7.09
CA SER A 67 18.08 10.26 7.74
C SER A 67 19.24 9.94 6.79
N ASP A 68 18.94 9.23 5.70
CA ASP A 68 19.93 8.75 4.73
C ASP A 68 20.25 9.80 3.67
N LYS A 69 19.34 10.78 3.47
CA LYS A 69 19.42 11.87 2.46
C LYS A 69 19.61 11.41 1.01
N THR A 70 19.40 10.13 0.73
CA THR A 70 19.51 9.55 -0.63
C THR A 70 18.46 10.07 -1.60
N GLN A 71 17.34 10.61 -1.09
CA GLN A 71 16.27 11.22 -1.89
C GLN A 71 15.84 12.60 -1.35
N GLU A 72 16.74 13.30 -0.67
CA GLU A 72 16.48 14.59 0.00
C GLU A 72 15.75 15.60 -0.89
N ASN A 73 16.23 15.79 -2.12
CA ASN A 73 15.72 16.80 -3.05
C ASN A 73 14.82 16.21 -4.15
N ARG A 74 14.32 14.98 -3.98
CA ARG A 74 13.52 14.31 -5.01
C ARG A 74 12.16 14.99 -5.23
N PHE A 75 11.55 15.48 -4.14
CA PHE A 75 10.25 16.14 -4.17
C PHE A 75 10.32 17.46 -3.39
N ILE A 76 9.91 18.55 -4.04
CA ILE A 76 9.97 19.91 -3.47
C ILE A 76 9.10 19.96 -2.21
N GLY A 77 9.66 20.44 -1.09
CA GLY A 77 8.95 20.63 0.18
C GLY A 77 8.70 19.35 1.01
N GLU A 78 9.04 18.16 0.49
CA GLU A 78 8.82 16.91 1.23
C GLU A 78 9.72 16.82 2.48
N LYS A 79 10.99 17.21 2.37
CA LYS A 79 11.91 17.24 3.52
C LYS A 79 11.37 18.13 4.64
N ASP A 80 10.97 19.35 4.31
CA ASP A 80 10.45 20.30 5.31
C ASP A 80 9.18 19.78 5.96
N THR A 81 8.31 19.13 5.18
CA THR A 81 7.10 18.47 5.68
C THR A 81 7.44 17.33 6.65
N LEU A 82 8.38 16.46 6.29
CA LEU A 82 8.80 15.33 7.13
C LEU A 82 9.45 15.81 8.43
N ILE A 83 10.31 16.83 8.38
CA ILE A 83 10.94 17.44 9.56
C ILE A 83 9.89 18.13 10.44
N LYS A 84 8.91 18.84 9.84
CA LYS A 84 7.85 19.52 10.58
C LYS A 84 7.07 18.58 11.50
N TYR A 85 6.74 17.38 11.00
CA TYR A 85 6.01 16.40 11.80
C TYR A 85 6.93 15.51 12.63
N ASP A 86 8.18 15.31 12.20
CA ASP A 86 9.24 14.53 12.88
C ASP A 86 8.97 13.01 12.99
N ASN A 87 7.78 12.60 13.40
CA ASN A 87 7.38 11.20 13.48
C ASN A 87 5.93 11.00 13.02
N VAL A 88 5.56 9.74 12.82
CA VAL A 88 4.22 9.38 12.31
C VAL A 88 3.11 9.74 13.30
N ASN A 89 3.33 9.63 14.61
CA ASN A 89 2.31 9.98 15.61
C ASN A 89 1.95 11.46 15.53
N ASN A 90 2.95 12.34 15.49
CA ASN A 90 2.75 13.79 15.38
C ASN A 90 1.97 14.15 14.10
N LEU A 91 2.27 13.48 12.98
CA LEU A 91 1.48 13.65 11.76
C LEU A 91 0.04 13.17 11.94
N ALA A 92 -0.16 11.97 12.52
CA ALA A 92 -1.48 11.40 12.74
C ALA A 92 -2.37 12.27 13.64
N GLU A 93 -1.84 12.78 14.76
CA GLU A 93 -2.56 13.68 15.68
C GLU A 93 -2.87 15.05 15.06
N ASN A 94 -2.15 15.45 14.01
CA ASN A 94 -2.34 16.72 13.31
C ASN A 94 -2.91 16.54 11.89
N ILE A 95 -3.39 15.35 11.53
CA ILE A 95 -3.75 15.02 10.14
C ILE A 95 -4.90 15.89 9.60
N THR A 96 -5.79 16.39 10.46
CA THR A 96 -6.86 17.32 10.08
C THR A 96 -6.35 18.68 9.62
N ARG A 97 -5.10 19.02 9.94
CA ARG A 97 -4.40 20.23 9.49
C ARG A 97 -3.43 19.95 8.35
N PHE A 98 -3.30 18.69 7.93
CA PHE A 98 -2.46 18.31 6.81
C PHE A 98 -3.14 18.67 5.49
N ASP A 99 -2.62 19.71 4.84
CA ASP A 99 -3.09 20.16 3.52
C ASP A 99 -2.13 19.63 2.46
N ILE A 100 -2.62 18.71 1.64
CA ILE A 100 -1.80 18.01 0.64
C ILE A 100 -1.27 18.93 -0.47
N ASN A 101 -1.91 20.09 -0.66
CA ASN A 101 -1.44 21.11 -1.61
C ASN A 101 -0.27 21.94 -1.05
N LYS A 102 -0.09 21.93 0.26
CA LYS A 102 0.97 22.68 0.97
C LYS A 102 2.05 21.77 1.56
N SER A 103 1.72 20.50 1.76
CA SER A 103 2.57 19.51 2.41
C SER A 103 2.48 18.21 1.60
N TYR A 104 3.60 17.78 1.03
CA TYR A 104 3.64 16.61 0.16
C TYR A 104 4.56 15.55 0.77
N ILE A 105 4.03 14.34 0.94
CA ILE A 105 4.81 13.14 1.25
C ILE A 105 4.39 12.08 0.23
N HIS A 106 5.32 11.69 -0.64
CA HIS A 106 5.00 10.98 -1.89
C HIS A 106 4.14 9.73 -1.70
N HIS A 107 4.56 8.82 -0.82
CA HIS A 107 3.81 7.58 -0.55
C HIS A 107 2.60 7.77 0.36
N ILE A 108 2.38 8.94 0.96
CA ILE A 108 1.12 9.23 1.66
C ILE A 108 0.05 9.63 0.63
N TYR A 109 0.44 10.40 -0.39
CA TYR A 109 -0.46 10.81 -1.48
C TYR A 109 -0.94 9.64 -2.35
N GLU A 110 -0.03 8.71 -2.68
CA GLU A 110 -0.35 7.56 -3.54
C GLU A 110 -0.93 6.39 -2.72
N ASP A 111 -2.07 6.66 -2.08
CA ASP A 111 -2.82 5.74 -1.22
C ASP A 111 -3.67 4.69 -1.94
N ILE A 112 -4.38 3.85 -1.20
CA ILE A 112 -5.15 2.77 -1.82
C ILE A 112 -6.22 3.36 -2.72
N ASN A 113 -6.90 4.41 -2.25
CA ASN A 113 -7.88 5.18 -2.98
C ASN A 113 -7.30 5.77 -4.27
N PHE A 114 -6.09 6.35 -4.24
CA PHE A 114 -5.42 6.86 -5.44
C PHE A 114 -5.34 5.82 -6.56
N TYR A 115 -5.00 4.57 -6.23
CA TYR A 115 -4.93 3.49 -7.23
C TYR A 115 -6.31 2.91 -7.56
N LEU A 116 -7.19 2.74 -6.58
CA LEU A 116 -8.33 1.83 -6.72
C LEU A 116 -9.68 2.51 -6.97
N ASP A 117 -9.89 3.77 -6.62
CA ASP A 117 -11.24 4.38 -6.69
C ASP A 117 -11.82 4.36 -8.12
N ASP A 118 -11.14 5.03 -9.05
CA ASP A 118 -11.51 5.08 -10.47
C ASP A 118 -11.52 3.68 -11.12
N PHE A 119 -10.58 2.82 -10.70
CA PHE A 119 -10.43 1.47 -11.24
C PHE A 119 -11.60 0.57 -10.84
N LEU A 120 -11.96 0.54 -9.56
CA LEU A 120 -13.08 -0.23 -9.04
C LEU A 120 -14.42 0.32 -9.51
N GLY A 121 -14.49 1.59 -9.96
CA GLY A 121 -15.66 2.13 -10.66
C GLY A 121 -15.99 1.40 -11.97
N LYS A 122 -15.01 0.74 -12.59
CA LYS A 122 -15.13 0.08 -13.90
C LYS A 122 -14.87 -1.42 -13.85
N CYS A 123 -13.99 -1.84 -12.95
CA CYS A 123 -13.54 -3.22 -12.83
C CYS A 123 -14.63 -4.13 -12.27
N LYS A 124 -14.84 -5.28 -12.90
CA LYS A 124 -15.79 -6.30 -12.45
C LYS A 124 -15.07 -7.38 -11.64
N LYS A 125 -15.79 -8.07 -10.74
CA LYS A 125 -15.25 -9.21 -9.97
C LYS A 125 -14.44 -10.18 -10.83
N GLY A 126 -14.99 -10.57 -11.99
CA GLY A 126 -14.35 -11.54 -12.88
C GLY A 126 -13.01 -11.08 -13.50
N ASN A 127 -12.66 -9.80 -13.39
CA ASN A 127 -11.35 -9.28 -13.81
C ASN A 127 -10.30 -9.37 -12.70
N ILE A 128 -10.69 -9.51 -11.43
CA ILE A 128 -9.77 -9.62 -10.30
C ILE A 128 -9.63 -11.11 -9.97
N ILE A 129 -8.44 -11.65 -10.19
CA ILE A 129 -8.16 -13.08 -9.95
C ILE A 129 -7.61 -13.35 -8.54
N GLY A 130 -7.20 -12.30 -7.83
CA GLY A 130 -6.77 -12.42 -6.45
C GLY A 130 -6.32 -11.11 -5.84
N ILE A 131 -6.35 -11.06 -4.51
CA ILE A 131 -5.81 -9.97 -3.71
C ILE A 131 -4.66 -10.54 -2.86
N VAL A 132 -3.51 -9.89 -2.91
CA VAL A 132 -2.37 -10.18 -2.04
C VAL A 132 -2.33 -9.14 -0.94
N THR A 133 -2.36 -9.57 0.31
CA THR A 133 -2.20 -8.72 1.49
C THR A 133 -0.77 -8.79 1.99
N GLN A 134 -0.19 -7.67 2.43
CA GLN A 134 1.16 -7.66 3.01
C GLN A 134 1.25 -8.55 4.26
N GLU A 135 0.16 -8.67 5.00
CA GLU A 135 0.03 -9.39 6.26
C GLU A 135 0.00 -10.91 6.08
N ASP A 136 -0.45 -11.40 4.92
CA ASP A 136 -0.55 -12.83 4.58
C ASP A 136 0.11 -13.13 3.23
N LEU A 137 1.13 -12.34 2.86
CA LEU A 137 1.72 -12.26 1.52
C LEU A 137 2.15 -13.61 0.96
N GLU A 138 2.81 -14.43 1.77
CA GLU A 138 3.27 -15.76 1.34
C GLU A 138 2.05 -16.61 0.99
N HIS A 139 1.10 -16.77 1.91
CA HIS A 139 -0.11 -17.56 1.72
C HIS A 139 -0.94 -17.10 0.51
N ASP A 140 -1.16 -15.80 0.37
CA ASP A 140 -1.92 -15.24 -0.75
C ASP A 140 -1.25 -15.53 -2.10
N ILE A 141 0.09 -15.42 -2.18
CA ILE A 141 0.84 -15.75 -3.39
C ILE A 141 0.77 -17.25 -3.70
N GLU A 142 0.94 -18.11 -2.69
CA GLU A 142 0.84 -19.56 -2.89
C GLU A 142 -0.54 -19.94 -3.44
N HIS A 143 -1.59 -19.33 -2.89
CA HIS A 143 -2.97 -19.59 -3.31
C HIS A 143 -3.28 -19.07 -4.73
N ILE A 144 -2.89 -17.84 -5.04
CA ILE A 144 -3.25 -17.18 -6.31
C ILE A 144 -2.42 -17.73 -7.49
N PHE A 145 -1.14 -18.00 -7.26
CA PHE A 145 -0.19 -18.34 -8.32
C PHE A 145 0.25 -19.80 -8.31
N ASN A 146 -0.16 -20.59 -7.30
CA ASN A 146 0.27 -21.98 -7.11
C ASN A 146 1.81 -22.10 -7.05
N ILE A 147 2.46 -21.14 -6.38
CA ILE A 147 3.91 -21.11 -6.16
C ILE A 147 4.19 -21.43 -4.70
N CYS A 148 5.11 -22.35 -4.42
CA CYS A 148 5.60 -22.52 -3.05
C CYS A 148 6.62 -21.44 -2.70
N VAL A 149 6.32 -20.64 -1.68
CA VAL A 149 7.15 -19.52 -1.24
C VAL A 149 7.93 -19.95 0.00
N LYS A 150 9.27 -20.08 -0.12
CA LYS A 150 10.14 -20.40 1.02
C LYS A 150 11.20 -19.33 1.22
N ASN A 151 11.43 -18.93 2.48
CA ASN A 151 12.58 -18.13 2.93
C ASN A 151 12.68 -16.69 2.42
N ILE A 152 11.57 -16.03 2.10
CA ILE A 152 11.61 -14.71 1.43
C ILE A 152 11.85 -13.57 2.41
N HIS A 153 11.45 -13.73 3.66
CA HIS A 153 11.66 -12.73 4.72
C HIS A 153 13.08 -12.69 5.32
N LYS A 154 14.10 -13.29 4.68
CA LYS A 154 15.50 -13.23 5.17
C LYS A 154 16.08 -11.81 5.22
N ASN A 155 15.52 -10.88 4.45
CA ASN A 155 15.93 -9.48 4.42
C ASN A 155 14.92 -8.57 5.14
N LYS A 156 14.55 -8.89 6.39
CA LYS A 156 13.90 -7.87 7.24
C LYS A 156 14.92 -6.75 7.43
N ASN A 157 14.61 -5.56 6.90
CA ASN A 157 15.33 -4.35 7.27
C ASN A 157 15.19 -4.20 8.78
N ASN A 158 16.25 -4.53 9.54
CA ASN A 158 16.35 -4.39 10.99
C ASN A 158 16.36 -2.92 11.46
N THR A 159 15.85 -2.00 10.64
CA THR A 159 15.73 -0.61 11.07
C THR A 159 14.67 -0.57 12.17
N ILE A 160 15.12 -0.24 13.38
CA ILE A 160 14.24 0.08 14.51
C ILE A 160 13.51 1.35 14.10
N ILE A 161 12.28 1.17 13.62
CA ILE A 161 11.42 2.25 13.16
C ILE A 161 10.32 2.39 14.19
N ASP A 162 10.10 3.62 14.65
CA ASP A 162 8.98 3.91 15.53
C ASP A 162 7.66 3.75 14.76
N LYS A 163 6.80 2.89 15.28
CA LYS A 163 5.45 2.62 14.75
C LYS A 163 4.37 3.11 15.70
N TYR A 164 4.75 3.77 16.79
CA TYR A 164 3.81 4.27 17.76
C TYR A 164 2.87 5.29 17.14
N ILE A 165 1.58 5.11 17.41
CA ILE A 165 0.53 6.10 17.21
C ILE A 165 -0.37 6.02 18.46
N SER A 166 -0.75 7.18 19.00
CA SER A 166 -1.69 7.29 20.12
C SER A 166 -3.11 6.92 19.68
N ASN A 167 -4.01 6.60 20.61
CA ASN A 167 -5.40 6.31 20.26
C ASN A 167 -6.06 7.49 19.51
N THR A 168 -5.79 8.72 19.94
CA THR A 168 -6.26 9.93 19.26
C THR A 168 -5.72 10.02 17.84
N GLY A 169 -4.42 9.81 17.65
CA GLY A 169 -3.81 9.80 16.32
C GLY A 169 -4.39 8.71 15.42
N TYR A 170 -4.66 7.53 15.99
CA TYR A 170 -5.25 6.40 15.29
C TYR A 170 -6.66 6.73 14.78
N ASP A 171 -7.53 7.26 15.64
CA ASP A 171 -8.91 7.61 15.25
C ASP A 171 -8.96 8.70 14.18
N LEU A 172 -8.13 9.74 14.33
CA LEU A 172 -8.01 10.82 13.36
C LEU A 172 -7.48 10.30 12.02
N LEU A 173 -6.46 9.44 12.05
CA LEU A 173 -5.88 8.85 10.85
C LEU A 173 -6.86 7.90 10.16
N LYS A 174 -7.61 7.10 10.92
CA LYS A 174 -8.65 6.21 10.37
C LYS A 174 -9.72 7.02 9.64
N HIS A 175 -10.15 8.14 10.24
CA HIS A 175 -11.08 9.07 9.59
C HIS A 175 -10.47 9.70 8.33
N TYR A 176 -9.20 10.13 8.36
CA TYR A 176 -8.52 10.66 7.18
C TYR A 176 -8.43 9.64 6.03
N LEU A 177 -8.18 8.37 6.34
CA LEU A 177 -8.04 7.27 5.38
C LEU A 177 -9.37 6.61 4.98
N TYR A 178 -10.53 7.22 5.27
CA TYR A 178 -11.82 6.57 5.06
C TYR A 178 -12.04 6.05 3.62
N LYS A 179 -11.51 6.73 2.60
CA LYS A 179 -11.61 6.29 1.20
C LYS A 179 -10.78 5.04 0.89
N ASP A 180 -9.66 4.84 1.57
CA ASP A 180 -8.89 3.60 1.47
C ASP A 180 -9.75 2.42 1.99
N TYR A 181 -10.46 2.65 3.11
CA TYR A 181 -11.40 1.67 3.66
C TYR A 181 -12.61 1.44 2.75
N GLU A 182 -13.17 2.47 2.11
CA GLU A 182 -14.25 2.30 1.12
C GLU A 182 -13.81 1.40 -0.06
N CYS A 183 -12.56 1.51 -0.50
CA CYS A 183 -12.02 0.60 -1.53
C CYS A 183 -11.95 -0.86 -1.03
N ILE A 184 -11.56 -1.06 0.23
CA ILE A 184 -11.50 -2.39 0.86
C ILE A 184 -12.91 -2.97 1.02
N ASP A 185 -13.87 -2.18 1.49
CA ASP A 185 -15.29 -2.56 1.60
C ASP A 185 -15.86 -2.97 0.25
N LYS A 186 -15.53 -2.22 -0.80
CA LYS A 186 -15.95 -2.52 -2.17
C LYS A 186 -15.35 -3.83 -2.68
N LEU A 187 -14.05 -4.07 -2.46
CA LEU A 187 -13.41 -5.35 -2.80
C LEU A 187 -14.04 -6.53 -2.06
N PHE A 188 -14.40 -6.35 -0.78
CA PHE A 188 -15.08 -7.37 0.00
C PHE A 188 -16.52 -7.62 -0.50
N ALA A 189 -17.29 -6.56 -0.77
CA ALA A 189 -18.64 -6.66 -1.34
C ALA A 189 -18.65 -7.33 -2.73
N MET A 190 -17.59 -7.14 -3.52
CA MET A 190 -17.38 -7.86 -4.78
C MET A 190 -17.03 -9.34 -4.58
N GLY A 191 -16.72 -9.77 -3.35
CA GLY A 191 -16.25 -11.12 -3.03
C GLY A 191 -14.85 -11.40 -3.57
N CYS A 192 -14.00 -10.37 -3.62
CA CYS A 192 -12.58 -10.47 -3.98
C CYS A 192 -11.67 -10.68 -2.75
N LEU A 193 -12.18 -10.38 -1.54
CA LEU A 193 -11.50 -10.62 -0.27
C LEU A 193 -12.17 -11.76 0.48
N SER A 194 -11.38 -12.58 1.16
CA SER A 194 -11.90 -13.49 2.20
C SER A 194 -12.24 -12.73 3.49
N ASP A 195 -13.03 -13.34 4.37
CA ASP A 195 -13.31 -12.77 5.70
C ASP A 195 -12.02 -12.53 6.51
N LYS A 196 -11.03 -13.44 6.38
CA LYS A 196 -9.73 -13.28 7.03
C LYS A 196 -9.03 -12.01 6.55
N GLN A 197 -8.92 -11.83 5.24
CA GLN A 197 -8.27 -10.65 4.66
C GLN A 197 -9.02 -9.37 5.01
N TYR A 198 -10.36 -9.36 4.87
CA TYR A 198 -11.17 -8.19 5.20
C TYR A 198 -11.01 -7.77 6.68
N ASN A 199 -11.04 -8.74 7.60
CA ASN A 199 -10.84 -8.48 9.03
C ASN A 199 -9.45 -7.93 9.35
N ILE A 200 -8.41 -8.30 8.61
CA ILE A 200 -7.05 -7.78 8.82
C ILE A 200 -6.95 -6.33 8.28
N LEU A 201 -7.56 -6.08 7.12
CA LEU A 201 -7.48 -4.79 6.44
C LEU A 201 -8.37 -3.71 7.08
N SER A 202 -9.46 -4.10 7.73
CA SER A 202 -10.50 -3.17 8.24
C SER A 202 -10.39 -2.85 9.73
N LYS A 203 -9.54 -3.60 10.46
CA LYS A 203 -9.23 -3.31 11.86
C LYS A 203 -8.44 -2.03 11.96
#